data_AF-A0AAV8VVC0-F1
#
_entry.id   AF-A0AAV8VVC0-F1
#
_cell.length_a   1.000
_cell.length_b   1.000
_cell.length_c   1.000
_cell.angle_alpha   90.00
_cell.angle_beta   90.00
_cell.angle_gamma   90.00
#
_symmetry.space_group_name_H-M   'P 1'
#
loop_
_entity.id
_entity.type
_entity.pdbx_description
1 polymer ?
#
loop_
_entity_poly.entity_id
_entity_poly.type
_entity_poly.pdbx_seq_one_letter_code
_entity_poly.pdbx_strand_id
1 'polypeptide(L)'
;MLAVPVLLYSFGVLKWTREQLRELDVSTRKVMHMHRSIHPRSSVPRIYLPRDQGGRGLLNLESMHGRLVLGIFCKILKSTDPLLQLLRDHERTNIGAFLFRAAERLGLSQFSNVEDTRCRACRQQPETLMHILSACPVHAIAGYIHRHNAALKVLYYHLRHAYGIDEIAVQPHGENDIEVVVVNERCRIYCN
;
A
#
# COMPACT_ATOMS: atom_id res chain seq x y z
N MET A 1 -4.76 4.14 -6.23
CA MET A 1 -5.29 3.05 -5.37
C MET A 1 -4.18 2.31 -4.62
N LEU A 2 -3.19 3.02 -4.06
CA LEU A 2 -2.07 2.40 -3.32
C LEU A 2 -2.09 2.73 -1.81
N ALA A 3 -3.10 3.44 -1.33
CA ALA A 3 -3.18 3.85 0.08
C ALA A 3 -3.56 2.70 1.03
N VAL A 4 -4.41 1.77 0.58
CA VAL A 4 -4.92 0.70 1.44
C VAL A 4 -3.81 -0.28 1.91
N PRO A 5 -2.86 -0.69 1.07
CA PRO A 5 -1.72 -1.51 1.51
C PRO A 5 -0.85 -0.88 2.61
N VAL A 6 -0.82 0.45 2.72
CA VAL A 6 -0.05 1.14 3.78
C VAL A 6 -0.69 0.92 5.15
N LEU A 7 -2.02 0.89 5.21
CA LEU A 7 -2.76 0.66 6.46
C LEU A 7 -2.53 -0.74 7.03
N LEU A 8 -2.16 -1.72 6.19
CA LEU A 8 -1.88 -3.10 6.62
C LEU A 8 -0.83 -3.14 7.74
N TYR A 9 0.20 -2.30 7.66
CA TYR A 9 1.26 -2.24 8.67
C TYR A 9 0.76 -1.74 10.03
N SER A 10 -0.35 -0.99 10.05
CA SER A 10 -0.91 -0.40 11.27
C SER A 10 -1.91 -1.32 11.99
N PHE A 11 -2.59 -2.22 11.29
CA PHE A 11 -3.71 -3.02 11.84
C PHE A 11 -3.30 -4.05 12.91
N GLY A 12 -2.00 -4.35 13.03
CA GLY A 12 -1.46 -5.23 14.08
C GLY A 12 -0.75 -4.51 15.22
N VAL A 13 -0.62 -3.17 15.13
CA VAL A 13 0.22 -2.37 16.04
C VAL A 13 -0.61 -1.28 16.72
N LEU A 14 -1.49 -0.64 15.96
CA LEU A 14 -2.36 0.42 16.45
C LEU A 14 -3.76 -0.14 16.76
N LYS A 15 -4.35 0.39 17.83
CA LYS A 15 -5.72 0.05 18.25
C LYS A 15 -6.74 0.82 17.40
N TRP A 16 -7.08 0.27 16.25
CA TRP A 16 -8.14 0.80 15.39
C TRP A 16 -9.53 0.47 15.92
N THR A 17 -10.43 1.45 15.92
CA THR A 17 -11.87 1.23 16.17
C THR A 17 -12.64 1.11 14.85
N ARG A 18 -13.84 0.49 14.89
CA ARG A 18 -14.69 0.36 13.69
C ARG A 18 -15.14 1.72 13.17
N GLU A 19 -15.34 2.68 14.08
CA GLU A 19 -15.74 4.05 13.77
C GLU A 19 -14.63 4.76 12.98
N GLN A 20 -13.37 4.67 13.43
CA GLN A 20 -12.23 5.24 12.73
C GLN A 20 -12.04 4.67 11.32
N LEU A 21 -12.20 3.35 11.16
CA LEU A 21 -12.10 2.71 9.85
C LEU A 21 -13.24 3.17 8.91
N ARG A 22 -14.45 3.35 9.44
CA ARG A 22 -15.60 3.87 8.67
C ARG A 22 -15.42 5.33 8.28
N GLU A 23 -14.90 6.16 9.18
CA GLU A 23 -14.58 7.57 8.90
C GLU A 23 -13.53 7.69 7.79
N LEU A 24 -12.51 6.84 7.83
CA LEU A 24 -11.48 6.79 6.79
C LEU A 24 -12.07 6.37 5.43
N ASP A 25 -12.98 5.39 5.42
CA ASP A 25 -13.72 4.98 4.23
C ASP A 25 -14.63 6.12 3.69
N VAL A 26 -15.29 6.87 4.57
CA VAL A 26 -16.08 8.05 4.20
C VAL A 26 -15.20 9.12 3.58
N SER A 27 -14.05 9.43 4.20
CA SER A 27 -13.08 10.40 3.69
C SER A 27 -12.57 9.99 2.30
N THR A 28 -12.24 8.71 2.13
CA THR A 28 -11.83 8.16 0.83
C THR A 28 -12.92 8.37 -0.24
N ARG A 29 -14.20 8.11 0.08
CA ARG A 29 -15.30 8.36 -0.86
C ARG A 29 -15.48 9.85 -1.17
N LYS A 30 -15.34 10.74 -0.19
CA LYS A 30 -15.40 12.20 -0.41
C LYS A 30 -14.33 12.65 -1.40
N VAL A 31 -13.09 12.19 -1.23
CA VAL A 31 -11.98 12.46 -2.16
C VAL A 31 -12.31 11.91 -3.55
N MET A 32 -12.83 10.68 -3.66
CA MET A 32 -13.22 10.11 -4.95
C MET A 32 -14.35 10.88 -5.64
N HIS A 33 -15.31 11.42 -4.90
CA HIS A 33 -16.35 12.28 -5.45
C HIS A 33 -15.78 13.63 -5.91
N MET A 34 -14.91 14.24 -5.11
CA MET A 34 -14.25 15.51 -5.44
C MET A 34 -13.46 15.42 -6.75
N HIS A 35 -12.71 14.33 -6.93
CA HIS A 35 -11.95 14.06 -8.16
C HIS A 35 -12.79 13.38 -9.26
N ARG A 36 -14.14 13.42 -9.18
CA ARG A 36 -15.08 12.87 -10.18
C ARG A 36 -14.81 11.40 -10.56
N SER A 37 -14.16 10.65 -9.69
CA SER A 37 -13.82 9.23 -9.89
C SER A 37 -15.02 8.31 -9.65
N ILE A 38 -16.04 8.81 -8.93
CA ILE A 38 -17.31 8.12 -8.68
C ILE A 38 -18.47 9.09 -8.94
N HIS A 39 -19.49 8.63 -9.67
CA HIS A 39 -20.73 9.37 -9.86
C HIS A 39 -21.46 9.59 -8.52
N PRO A 40 -22.00 10.79 -8.21
CA PRO A 40 -22.63 11.10 -6.92
C PRO A 40 -23.76 10.13 -6.50
N ARG A 41 -24.48 9.56 -7.47
CA ARG A 41 -25.54 8.56 -7.24
C ARG A 41 -25.07 7.10 -7.41
N SER A 42 -23.77 6.85 -7.50
CA SER A 42 -23.27 5.48 -7.57
C SER A 42 -23.56 4.74 -6.27
N SER A 43 -23.91 3.46 -6.37
CA SER A 43 -24.07 2.62 -5.20
C SER A 43 -22.73 2.43 -4.48
N VAL A 44 -22.75 2.55 -3.14
CA VAL A 44 -21.57 2.35 -2.28
C VAL A 44 -21.04 0.90 -2.36
N PRO A 45 -21.88 -0.16 -2.32
CA PRO A 45 -21.39 -1.53 -2.42
C PRO A 45 -20.59 -1.82 -3.70
N ARG A 46 -20.92 -1.15 -4.82
CA ARG A 46 -20.20 -1.29 -6.10
C ARG A 46 -18.74 -0.87 -6.00
N ILE A 47 -18.38 -0.02 -5.05
CA ILE A 47 -16.99 0.39 -4.82
C ILE A 47 -16.14 -0.82 -4.39
N TYR A 48 -16.70 -1.67 -3.53
CA TYR A 48 -16.01 -2.82 -2.95
C TYR A 48 -16.16 -4.10 -3.78
N LEU A 49 -17.18 -4.16 -4.65
CA LEU A 49 -17.41 -5.28 -5.52
C LEU A 49 -16.19 -5.51 -6.47
N PRO A 50 -15.78 -6.76 -6.73
CA PRO A 50 -14.72 -7.09 -7.69
C PRO A 50 -14.99 -6.52 -9.09
N ARG A 51 -13.92 -6.26 -9.85
CA ARG A 51 -14.02 -5.60 -11.17
C ARG A 51 -14.61 -6.52 -12.25
N ASP A 52 -14.32 -7.81 -12.15
CA ASP A 52 -14.93 -8.89 -12.95
C ASP A 52 -16.44 -8.98 -12.74
N GLN A 53 -16.95 -8.54 -11.59
CA GLN A 53 -18.39 -8.47 -11.29
C GLN A 53 -18.99 -7.08 -11.57
N GLY A 54 -18.30 -6.20 -12.30
CA GLY A 54 -18.79 -4.85 -12.64
C GLY A 54 -18.63 -3.79 -11.54
N GLY A 55 -17.84 -4.11 -10.50
CA GLY A 55 -17.47 -3.22 -9.41
C GLY A 55 -16.21 -2.39 -9.66
N ARG A 56 -15.67 -1.78 -8.59
CA ARG A 56 -14.42 -0.99 -8.64
C ARG A 56 -13.22 -1.71 -7.99
N GLY A 57 -13.46 -2.76 -7.22
CA GLY A 57 -12.43 -3.61 -6.59
C GLY A 57 -11.65 -2.95 -5.46
N LEU A 58 -12.20 -1.90 -4.81
CA LEU A 58 -11.60 -1.35 -3.60
C LEU A 58 -11.79 -2.34 -2.44
N LEU A 59 -10.83 -2.43 -1.53
CA LEU A 59 -11.00 -3.27 -0.35
C LEU A 59 -11.74 -2.51 0.73
N ASN A 60 -12.73 -3.17 1.35
CA ASN A 60 -13.38 -2.65 2.53
C ASN A 60 -12.40 -2.68 3.72
N LEU A 61 -12.18 -1.53 4.35
CA LEU A 61 -11.20 -1.39 5.42
C LEU A 61 -11.57 -2.20 6.67
N GLU A 62 -12.85 -2.25 7.00
CA GLU A 62 -13.37 -3.01 8.15
C GLU A 62 -13.14 -4.52 7.96
N SER A 63 -13.51 -5.04 6.79
CA SER A 63 -13.28 -6.45 6.43
C SER A 63 -11.79 -6.78 6.31
N MET A 64 -10.98 -5.85 5.82
CA MET A 64 -9.53 -6.04 5.73
C MET A 64 -8.86 -6.09 7.10
N HIS A 65 -9.18 -5.12 7.97
CA HIS A 65 -8.69 -5.08 9.34
C HIS A 65 -9.05 -6.38 10.08
N GLY A 66 -10.31 -6.81 9.98
CA GLY A 66 -10.75 -8.06 10.61
C GLY A 66 -9.96 -9.27 10.15
N ARG A 67 -9.77 -9.43 8.83
CA ARG A 67 -8.98 -10.55 8.28
C ARG A 67 -7.52 -10.54 8.75
N LEU A 68 -6.88 -9.37 8.79
CA LEU A 68 -5.48 -9.29 9.24
C LEU A 68 -5.32 -9.56 10.73
N VAL A 69 -6.17 -8.97 11.57
CA VAL A 69 -6.14 -9.21 13.02
C VAL A 69 -6.32 -10.69 13.33
N LEU A 70 -7.28 -11.35 12.68
CA LEU A 70 -7.50 -12.80 12.82
C LEU A 70 -6.31 -13.61 12.29
N GLY A 71 -5.72 -13.22 11.16
CA GLY A 71 -4.54 -13.86 10.60
C GLY A 71 -3.32 -13.78 11.52
N ILE A 72 -3.05 -12.60 12.09
CA ILE A 72 -1.98 -12.38 13.07
C ILE A 72 -2.24 -13.20 14.33
N PHE A 73 -3.46 -13.14 14.87
CA PHE A 73 -3.88 -13.90 16.03
C PHE A 73 -3.64 -15.41 15.85
N CYS A 74 -4.07 -15.98 14.72
CA CYS A 74 -3.83 -17.39 14.44
C CYS A 74 -2.35 -17.73 14.25
N LYS A 75 -1.58 -16.84 13.61
CA LYS A 75 -0.14 -17.03 13.47
C LYS A 75 0.54 -17.05 14.84
N ILE A 76 0.17 -16.15 15.75
CA ILE A 76 0.70 -16.11 17.12
C ILE A 76 0.34 -17.39 17.87
N LEU A 77 -0.88 -17.92 17.72
CA LEU A 77 -1.31 -19.15 18.40
C LEU A 77 -0.67 -20.43 17.84
N LYS A 78 -0.43 -20.51 16.53
CA LYS A 78 0.15 -21.70 15.89
C LYS A 78 1.67 -21.73 15.90
N SER A 79 2.32 -20.57 15.96
CA SER A 79 3.79 -20.49 15.87
C SER A 79 4.48 -21.06 17.11
N THR A 80 5.66 -21.63 16.89
CA THR A 80 6.60 -22.11 17.92
C THR A 80 7.77 -21.15 18.16
N ASP A 81 7.83 -20.03 17.44
CA ASP A 81 8.86 -19.00 17.58
C ASP A 81 8.87 -18.42 19.02
N PRO A 82 10.03 -18.38 19.71
CA PRO A 82 10.16 -17.82 21.05
C PRO A 82 9.60 -16.40 21.21
N LEU A 83 9.78 -15.53 20.20
CA LEU A 83 9.27 -14.14 20.26
C LEU A 83 7.74 -14.09 20.17
N LEU A 84 7.15 -14.96 19.34
CA LEU A 84 5.70 -15.06 19.22
C LEU A 84 5.06 -15.75 20.44
N GLN A 85 5.79 -16.64 21.11
CA GLN A 85 5.38 -17.20 22.40
C GLN A 85 5.37 -16.13 23.50
N LEU A 86 6.41 -15.28 23.57
CA LEU A 86 6.43 -14.16 24.52
C LEU A 86 5.28 -13.20 24.29
N LEU A 87 4.99 -12.85 23.02
CA LEU A 87 3.82 -12.05 22.65
C LEU A 87 2.51 -12.73 23.06
N ARG A 88 2.39 -14.04 22.86
CA ARG A 88 1.22 -14.82 23.28
C ARG A 88 1.01 -14.75 24.79
N ASP A 89 2.06 -14.93 25.57
CA ASP A 89 1.98 -14.90 27.02
C ASP A 89 1.63 -13.50 27.52
N HIS A 90 2.22 -12.47 26.93
CA HIS A 90 1.88 -11.08 27.21
C HIS A 90 0.40 -10.77 26.93
N GLU A 91 -0.11 -11.13 25.75
CA GLU A 91 -1.53 -10.93 25.41
C GLU A 91 -2.45 -11.73 26.34
N ARG A 92 -2.06 -12.93 26.80
CA ARG A 92 -2.84 -13.72 27.77
C ARG A 92 -2.85 -13.12 29.16
N THR A 93 -1.79 -12.43 29.57
CA THR A 93 -1.75 -11.70 30.85
C THR A 93 -2.67 -10.47 30.87
N ASN A 94 -3.29 -10.11 29.73
CA ASN A 94 -4.32 -9.08 29.60
C ASN A 94 -3.88 -7.64 29.91
N ILE A 95 -2.59 -7.41 30.14
CA ILE A 95 -2.00 -6.08 30.30
C ILE A 95 -1.75 -5.52 28.89
N GLY A 96 -2.69 -4.71 28.39
CA GLY A 96 -2.57 -4.09 27.06
C GLY A 96 -3.01 -4.97 25.88
N ALA A 97 -3.59 -6.14 26.13
CA ALA A 97 -4.03 -7.09 25.11
C ALA A 97 -5.15 -6.53 24.22
N PHE A 98 -4.78 -5.91 23.10
CA PHE A 98 -5.74 -5.34 22.15
C PHE A 98 -5.95 -6.25 20.94
N LEU A 99 -4.95 -7.06 20.56
CA LEU A 99 -5.05 -7.97 19.43
C LEU A 99 -5.99 -9.13 19.73
N PHE A 100 -5.81 -9.78 20.89
CA PHE A 100 -6.66 -10.91 21.29
C PHE A 100 -8.10 -10.46 21.50
N ARG A 101 -8.31 -9.31 22.17
CA ARG A 101 -9.66 -8.74 22.35
C ARG A 101 -10.30 -8.31 21.03
N ALA A 102 -9.52 -7.77 20.08
CA ALA A 102 -10.04 -7.43 18.77
C ALA A 102 -10.44 -8.70 17.98
N ALA A 103 -9.63 -9.76 18.05
CA ALA A 103 -9.95 -11.05 17.44
C ALA A 103 -11.20 -11.70 18.04
N GLU A 104 -11.34 -11.70 19.38
CA GLU A 104 -12.52 -12.20 20.08
C GLU A 104 -13.81 -11.47 19.68
N ARG A 105 -13.76 -10.13 19.58
CA ARG A 105 -14.89 -9.31 19.15
C ARG A 105 -15.35 -9.60 17.72
N LEU A 106 -14.44 -10.04 16.85
CA LEU A 106 -14.76 -10.39 15.46
C LEU A 106 -15.41 -11.77 15.33
N GLY A 107 -15.24 -12.63 16.34
CA GLY A 107 -15.80 -13.98 16.38
C GLY A 107 -15.12 -14.94 15.39
N LEU A 108 -14.91 -16.19 15.83
CA LEU A 108 -14.38 -17.27 14.97
C LEU A 108 -15.37 -17.73 13.88
N SER A 109 -16.54 -17.11 13.72
CA SER A 109 -17.51 -17.46 12.68
C SER A 109 -17.23 -16.81 11.33
N GLN A 110 -16.41 -15.76 11.26
CA GLN A 110 -15.92 -15.17 10.00
C GLN A 110 -14.69 -15.91 9.42
N PHE A 111 -14.27 -17.02 10.04
CA PHE A 111 -13.03 -17.73 9.72
C PHE A 111 -13.02 -18.48 8.40
N SER A 112 -14.18 -18.91 7.89
CA SER A 112 -14.27 -19.78 6.71
C SER A 112 -13.90 -19.10 5.38
N ASN A 113 -13.44 -17.85 5.40
CA ASN A 113 -13.02 -17.12 4.20
C ASN A 113 -11.81 -16.19 4.43
N VAL A 114 -10.86 -16.56 5.30
CA VAL A 114 -9.51 -15.94 5.32
C VAL A 114 -8.62 -16.54 4.21
N GLU A 115 -9.21 -17.09 3.15
CA GLU A 115 -8.51 -18.05 2.30
C GLU A 115 -7.71 -17.41 1.16
N ASP A 116 -8.01 -16.15 0.79
CA ASP A 116 -7.24 -15.50 -0.27
C ASP A 116 -6.59 -14.20 0.17
N THR A 117 -5.37 -14.34 0.70
CA THR A 117 -4.45 -13.21 0.89
C THR A 117 -3.69 -12.89 -0.39
N ARG A 118 -3.85 -13.64 -1.49
CA ARG A 118 -3.09 -13.43 -2.72
C ARG A 118 -3.44 -12.09 -3.35
N CYS A 119 -2.46 -11.56 -4.08
CA CYS A 119 -2.55 -10.30 -4.79
C CYS A 119 -3.76 -10.29 -5.73
N ARG A 120 -4.59 -9.26 -5.62
CA ARG A 120 -5.77 -9.06 -6.48
C ARG A 120 -5.39 -8.86 -7.95
N ALA A 121 -4.16 -8.43 -8.22
CA ALA A 121 -3.66 -8.23 -9.58
C ALA A 121 -3.11 -9.52 -10.19
N CYS A 122 -2.13 -10.18 -9.54
CA CYS A 122 -1.44 -11.34 -10.12
C CYS A 122 -1.96 -12.70 -9.63
N ARG A 123 -2.64 -12.74 -8.47
CA ARG A 123 -3.13 -13.96 -7.79
C ARG A 123 -2.08 -15.03 -7.46
N GLN A 124 -0.80 -14.66 -7.39
CA GLN A 124 0.31 -15.59 -7.17
C GLN A 124 0.84 -15.58 -5.73
N GLN A 125 1.04 -14.39 -5.16
CA GLN A 125 1.68 -14.19 -3.85
C GLN A 125 0.80 -13.31 -2.95
N PRO A 126 0.95 -13.35 -1.62
CA PRO A 126 0.20 -12.47 -0.72
C PRO A 126 0.30 -10.99 -1.10
N GLU A 127 -0.84 -10.28 -1.04
CA GLU A 127 -0.94 -8.85 -1.36
C GLU A 127 -0.28 -8.00 -0.27
N THR A 128 1.03 -7.86 -0.34
CA THR A 128 1.81 -6.96 0.51
C THR A 128 2.23 -5.72 -0.27
N LEU A 129 2.57 -4.63 0.44
CA LEU A 129 3.15 -3.45 -0.19
C LEU A 129 4.41 -3.81 -0.98
N MET A 130 5.29 -4.62 -0.39
CA MET A 130 6.51 -5.10 -1.06
C MET A 130 6.19 -5.90 -2.32
N HIS A 131 5.18 -6.76 -2.26
CA HIS A 131 4.74 -7.46 -3.46
C HIS A 131 4.25 -6.47 -4.52
N ILE A 132 3.30 -5.58 -4.21
CA ILE A 132 2.75 -4.62 -5.17
C ILE A 132 3.83 -3.73 -5.79
N LEU A 133 4.74 -3.20 -4.97
CA LEU A 133 5.74 -2.24 -5.44
C LEU A 133 6.87 -2.91 -6.22
N SER A 134 7.34 -4.08 -5.78
CA SER A 134 8.64 -4.60 -6.19
C SER A 134 8.62 -6.00 -6.77
N ALA A 135 7.58 -6.81 -6.54
CA ALA A 135 7.57 -8.21 -6.96
C ALA A 135 6.35 -8.65 -7.78
N CYS A 136 5.29 -7.83 -7.86
CA CYS A 136 4.07 -8.17 -8.57
C CYS A 136 4.31 -8.08 -10.07
N PRO A 137 4.19 -9.16 -10.86
CA PRO A 137 4.50 -9.11 -12.29
C PRO A 137 3.62 -8.11 -13.06
N VAL A 138 2.42 -7.82 -12.56
CA VAL A 138 1.48 -6.86 -13.16
C VAL A 138 1.89 -5.41 -12.90
N HIS A 139 2.48 -5.10 -11.74
CA HIS A 139 2.76 -3.73 -11.31
C HIS A 139 4.24 -3.37 -11.28
N ALA A 140 5.10 -4.33 -10.96
CA ALA A 140 6.52 -4.12 -10.78
C ALA A 140 7.19 -3.68 -12.08
N ILE A 141 6.77 -4.17 -13.25
CA ILE A 141 7.42 -3.81 -14.52
C ILE A 141 7.29 -2.30 -14.81
N ALA A 142 6.06 -1.80 -14.93
CA ALA A 142 5.82 -0.37 -15.19
C ALA A 142 6.24 0.52 -14.00
N GLY A 143 5.97 0.06 -12.77
CA GLY A 143 6.32 0.80 -11.56
C GLY A 143 7.83 0.89 -11.32
N TYR A 144 8.59 -0.14 -11.68
CA TYR A 144 10.05 -0.13 -11.61
C TYR A 144 10.61 0.90 -12.58
N ILE A 145 10.22 0.89 -13.85
CA ILE A 145 10.71 1.84 -14.86
C ILE A 145 10.41 3.27 -14.42
N HIS A 146 9.18 3.56 -13.99
CA HIS A 146 8.83 4.91 -13.55
C HIS A 146 9.68 5.39 -12.36
N ARG A 147 9.86 4.54 -11.33
CA ARG A 147 10.70 4.89 -10.17
C ARG A 147 12.17 4.98 -10.52
N HIS A 148 12.65 4.12 -11.41
CA HIS A 148 14.01 4.12 -11.91
C HIS A 148 14.30 5.43 -12.65
N ASN A 149 13.42 5.83 -13.57
CA ASN A 149 13.55 7.08 -14.31
C ASN A 149 13.44 8.29 -13.38
N ALA A 150 12.55 8.26 -12.38
CA ALA A 150 12.46 9.31 -11.37
C ALA A 150 13.74 9.44 -10.53
N ALA A 151 14.35 8.33 -10.12
CA ALA A 151 15.63 8.33 -9.40
C ALA A 151 16.79 8.81 -10.30
N LEU A 152 16.84 8.37 -11.55
CA LEU A 152 17.84 8.84 -12.52
C LEU A 152 17.69 10.32 -12.84
N LYS A 153 16.46 10.86 -12.86
CA LYS A 153 16.20 12.30 -13.05
C LYS A 153 16.93 13.15 -11.99
N VAL A 154 16.99 12.68 -10.74
CA VAL A 154 17.74 13.36 -9.67
C VAL A 154 19.25 13.39 -9.97
N LEU A 155 19.82 12.24 -10.35
CA LEU A 155 21.24 12.15 -10.69
C LEU A 155 21.58 12.99 -11.93
N TYR A 156 20.70 13.00 -12.92
CA TYR A 156 20.86 13.77 -14.15
C TYR A 156 21.00 15.26 -13.89
N TYR A 157 20.08 15.87 -13.11
CA TYR A 157 20.19 17.30 -12.79
C TYR A 157 21.37 17.62 -11.88
N HIS A 158 21.72 16.71 -10.96
CA HIS A 158 22.93 16.86 -10.16
C HIS A 158 24.18 16.91 -11.06
N LEU A 159 24.29 16.01 -12.06
CA LEU A 159 25.42 16.00 -12.99
C LEU A 159 25.44 17.27 -13.86
N ARG A 160 24.30 17.72 -14.38
CA ARG A 160 24.22 18.97 -15.16
C ARG A 160 24.76 20.17 -14.37
N HIS A 161 24.37 20.29 -13.10
CA HIS A 161 24.88 21.37 -12.26
C HIS A 161 26.38 21.20 -11.94
N ALA A 162 26.81 19.99 -11.54
CA ALA A 162 28.20 19.74 -11.16
C ALA A 162 29.20 19.96 -12.31
N TYR A 163 28.80 19.69 -13.55
CA TYR A 163 29.62 19.92 -14.74
C TYR A 163 29.43 21.30 -15.38
N GLY A 164 28.66 22.20 -14.76
CA GLY A 164 28.45 23.57 -15.23
C GLY A 164 27.64 23.67 -16.52
N ILE A 165 26.73 22.71 -16.77
CA ILE A 165 25.73 22.79 -17.84
C ILE A 165 24.59 23.72 -17.42
N ASP A 166 24.13 23.60 -16.17
CA ASP A 166 23.13 24.49 -15.59
C ASP A 166 23.79 25.39 -14.55
N GLU A 167 23.72 26.72 -14.76
CA GLU A 167 24.28 27.72 -13.83
C GLU A 167 23.57 27.69 -12.46
N ILE A 168 22.28 27.35 -12.44
CA ILE A 168 21.44 27.28 -11.24
C ILE A 168 21.01 25.82 -11.04
N ALA A 169 21.02 25.37 -9.79
CA ALA A 169 20.53 24.05 -9.44
C ALA A 169 19.05 23.89 -9.82
N VAL A 170 18.78 23.04 -10.82
CA VAL A 170 17.42 22.73 -11.28
C VAL A 170 16.75 21.72 -10.35
N GLN A 171 15.49 21.95 -9.99
CA GLN A 171 14.74 21.01 -9.17
C GLN A 171 14.40 19.72 -9.94
N PRO A 172 14.75 18.52 -9.42
CA PRO A 172 14.50 17.26 -10.10
C PRO A 172 13.02 16.90 -10.28
N HIS A 173 12.15 17.51 -9.49
CA HIS A 173 10.73 17.17 -9.41
C HIS A 173 9.83 18.02 -10.31
N GLY A 174 10.40 18.89 -11.15
CA GLY A 174 9.63 19.68 -12.11
C GLY A 174 9.00 18.81 -13.21
N GLU A 175 7.92 19.31 -13.81
CA GLU A 175 7.24 18.71 -14.98
C GLU A 175 8.04 18.84 -16.28
N ASN A 176 9.24 19.42 -16.23
CA ASN A 176 10.07 19.61 -17.41
C ASN A 176 10.46 18.26 -18.04
N ASP A 177 10.30 18.17 -19.35
CA ASP A 177 10.82 17.08 -20.17
C ASP A 177 12.34 17.03 -20.08
N ILE A 178 12.90 15.83 -20.01
CA ILE A 178 14.34 15.61 -19.89
C ILE A 178 14.95 15.63 -21.30
N GLU A 179 15.98 16.46 -21.50
CA GLU A 179 16.74 16.45 -22.75
C GLU A 179 17.60 15.19 -22.86
N VAL A 180 17.43 14.46 -23.97
CA VAL A 180 18.08 13.16 -24.23
C VAL A 180 19.61 13.28 -24.25
N VAL A 181 20.14 14.39 -24.76
CA VAL A 181 21.58 14.65 -24.82
C VAL A 181 21.84 16.10 -24.48
N VAL A 182 22.77 16.32 -23.53
CA VAL A 182 23.25 17.65 -23.19
C VAL A 182 24.77 17.69 -23.25
N VAL A 183 25.30 18.76 -23.83
CA VAL A 183 26.73 18.85 -24.17
C VAL A 183 27.28 20.18 -23.71
N ASN A 184 28.46 20.15 -23.13
CA ASN A 184 29.33 21.31 -22.99
C ASN A 184 30.76 20.94 -23.40
N GLU A 185 31.71 21.88 -23.26
CA GLU A 185 33.11 21.67 -23.63
C GLU A 185 33.80 20.56 -22.81
N ARG A 186 33.26 20.22 -21.63
CA ARG A 186 33.88 19.28 -20.68
C ARG A 186 33.27 17.89 -20.70
N CYS A 187 31.99 17.77 -21.00
CA CYS A 187 31.26 16.51 -20.90
C CYS A 187 30.05 16.44 -21.83
N ARG A 188 29.60 15.19 -22.04
CA ARG A 188 28.40 14.86 -22.80
C ARG A 188 27.55 13.93 -21.94
N ILE A 189 26.37 14.38 -21.55
CA ILE A 189 25.45 13.60 -20.69
C ILE A 189 24.36 13.01 -21.58
N TYR A 190 24.16 11.70 -21.47
CA TYR A 190 23.14 10.95 -22.17
C TYR A 190 22.06 10.50 -21.17
N CYS A 191 20.78 10.72 -21.50
CA CYS A 191 19.64 10.24 -20.73
C CYS A 191 18.68 9.49 -21.66
N ASN A 192 18.54 8.18 -21.46
CA ASN A 192 17.59 7.31 -22.19
C ASN A 192 16.38 6.98 -21.33
#